data_AF-A0A8C1T4B6-F1
#
_entry.id   AF-A0A8C1T4B6-F1
#
_cell.length_a   1.000
_cell.length_b   1.000
_cell.length_c   1.000
_cell.angle_alpha   90.00
_cell.angle_beta   90.00
_cell.angle_gamma   90.00
#
_symmetry.space_group_name_H-M   'P 1'
#
loop_
_entity.id
_entity.type
_entity.pdbx_description
1 polymer ?
#
loop_
_entity_poly.entity_id
_entity_poly.type
_entity_poly.pdbx_seq_one_letter_code
_entity_poly.pdbx_strand_id
1 'polypeptide(L)'
;MPFGNTHNQLKMNYTAEQEFPDLSQHNNHMAKVLTLEMYANLRDKQTPSGFTVDDVIQTGVDNPGHPFIMTVGCVAGDEETYEVFKDLLDPVIEDRHGGYKPTDKHKTDLNPDNLQLCCGLHSFGSP
;
A
#
# COMPACT_ATOMS: atom_id res chain seq x y z
N MET A 1 -20.26 -8.40 1.26
CA MET A 1 -21.04 -7.91 2.42
C MET A 1 -22.13 -6.96 1.89
N PRO A 2 -23.31 -6.81 2.54
CA PRO A 2 -24.48 -6.12 1.95
C PRO A 2 -24.50 -4.60 2.16
N PHE A 3 -23.45 -3.99 2.70
CA PHE A 3 -23.36 -2.54 2.79
C PHE A 3 -23.02 -2.01 1.39
N GLY A 4 -24.01 -1.40 0.72
CA GLY A 4 -23.79 -0.80 -0.59
C GLY A 4 -22.67 0.22 -0.53
N ASN A 5 -21.90 0.34 -1.62
CA ASN A 5 -20.86 1.36 -1.78
C ASN A 5 -21.46 2.77 -2.01
N THR A 6 -22.55 3.08 -1.30
CA THR A 6 -23.34 4.31 -1.42
C THR A 6 -22.51 5.53 -1.08
N HIS A 7 -21.51 5.38 -0.21
CA HIS A 7 -20.58 6.46 0.11
C HIS A 7 -19.69 6.82 -1.09
N ASN A 8 -19.17 5.84 -1.85
CA ASN A 8 -18.41 6.15 -3.06
C ASN A 8 -19.32 6.71 -4.18
N GLN A 9 -20.56 6.22 -4.30
CA GLN A 9 -21.53 6.79 -5.24
C GLN A 9 -21.80 8.28 -5.00
N LEU A 10 -21.81 8.72 -3.74
CA LEU A 10 -21.95 10.15 -3.41
C LEU A 10 -20.71 10.97 -3.81
N LYS A 11 -19.50 10.41 -3.65
CA LYS A 11 -18.24 11.05 -4.05
C LYS A 11 -18.14 11.25 -5.56
N MET A 12 -18.78 10.39 -6.36
CA MET A 12 -18.82 10.55 -7.82
C MET A 12 -19.63 11.78 -8.29
N ASN A 13 -20.37 12.45 -7.39
CA ASN A 13 -20.99 13.74 -7.70
C ASN A 13 -20.01 14.92 -7.67
N TYR A 14 -18.80 14.71 -7.14
CA TYR A 14 -17.72 15.69 -7.09
C TYR A 14 -16.64 15.35 -8.11
N THR A 15 -15.93 16.38 -8.58
CA THR A 15 -14.82 16.17 -9.51
C THR A 15 -13.64 15.48 -8.82
N ALA A 16 -12.74 14.88 -9.61
CA ALA A 16 -11.56 14.24 -9.03
C ALA A 16 -10.70 15.23 -8.25
N GLU A 17 -10.61 16.48 -8.72
CA GLU A 17 -9.87 17.56 -8.05
C GLU A 17 -10.45 17.94 -6.69
N GLN A 18 -11.78 17.84 -6.53
CA GLN A 18 -12.45 18.18 -5.27
C GLN A 18 -12.25 17.12 -4.19
N GLU A 19 -12.11 15.85 -4.59
CA GLU A 19 -11.92 14.72 -3.68
C GLU A 19 -10.45 14.30 -3.56
N PHE A 20 -9.56 14.83 -4.41
CA PHE A 20 -8.13 14.55 -4.33
C PHE A 20 -7.55 15.05 -2.99
N PRO A 21 -6.83 14.20 -2.23
CA PRO A 21 -6.33 14.59 -0.93
C PRO A 21 -5.25 15.67 -1.04
N ASP A 22 -5.25 16.62 -0.10
CA ASP A 22 -4.12 17.53 0.09
C ASP A 22 -2.96 16.78 0.76
N LEU A 23 -1.93 16.51 -0.03
CA LEU A 23 -0.73 15.77 0.38
C LEU A 23 0.51 16.67 0.49
N SER A 24 0.32 18.00 0.50
CA SER A 24 1.42 18.97 0.41
C SER A 24 2.42 18.92 1.57
N GLN A 25 2.05 18.34 2.71
CA GLN A 25 2.89 18.19 3.91
C GLN A 25 3.18 16.73 4.26
N HIS A 26 3.00 15.81 3.30
CA HIS A 26 3.10 14.37 3.54
C HIS A 26 4.45 13.80 3.07
N ASN A 27 4.98 12.87 3.86
CA ASN A 27 6.20 12.14 3.60
C ASN A 27 5.99 10.64 3.86
N ASN A 28 5.24 10.01 2.95
CA ASN A 28 5.04 8.57 2.88
C ASN A 28 5.10 8.11 1.41
N HIS A 29 5.26 6.81 1.15
CA HIS A 29 5.43 6.30 -0.21
C HIS A 29 4.20 6.57 -1.09
N MET A 30 2.99 6.36 -0.57
CA MET A 30 1.74 6.65 -1.28
C MET A 30 1.68 8.10 -1.76
N ALA A 31 2.02 9.07 -0.90
CA ALA A 31 1.97 10.49 -1.24
C ALA A 31 3.00 10.92 -2.30
N LYS A 32 4.09 10.16 -2.47
CA LYS A 32 5.07 10.40 -3.55
C LYS A 32 4.61 9.87 -4.90
N VAL A 33 3.77 8.83 -4.90
CA VAL A 33 3.31 8.12 -6.10
C VAL A 33 1.97 8.64 -6.60
N LEU A 34 1.04 8.93 -5.68
CA LEU A 34 -0.32 9.30 -6.04
C LEU A 34 -0.35 10.64 -6.78
N THR A 35 -0.87 10.61 -8.01
CA THR A 35 -1.13 11.81 -8.81
C THR A 35 -2.63 12.01 -8.99
N LEU A 36 -3.04 13.24 -9.32
CA LEU A 36 -4.45 13.54 -9.61
C LEU A 36 -4.99 12.68 -10.76
N GLU A 37 -4.20 12.49 -11.82
CA GLU A 37 -4.59 11.65 -12.97
C GLU A 37 -4.79 10.19 -12.55
N MET A 38 -3.86 9.63 -11.76
CA MET A 38 -3.96 8.28 -11.22
C MET A 38 -5.20 8.15 -10.33
N TYR A 39 -5.43 9.10 -9.42
CA TYR A 39 -6.62 9.12 -8.57
C TYR A 39 -7.91 9.16 -9.40
N ALA A 40 -7.98 10.03 -10.41
CA ALA A 40 -9.13 10.14 -11.30
C ALA A 40 -9.43 8.81 -12.03
N ASN A 41 -8.39 8.07 -12.43
CA ASN A 41 -8.53 6.78 -13.12
C ASN A 41 -8.87 5.60 -12.18
N LEU A 42 -8.63 5.74 -10.87
CA LEU A 42 -8.84 4.68 -9.88
C LEU A 42 -10.08 4.89 -9.00
N ARG A 43 -10.58 6.13 -8.85
CA ARG A 43 -11.63 6.48 -7.87
C ARG A 43 -13.00 5.85 -8.12
N ASP A 44 -13.29 5.48 -9.36
CA ASP A 44 -14.53 4.79 -9.73
C ASP A 44 -14.44 3.26 -9.57
N LYS A 45 -13.25 2.72 -9.30
CA LYS A 45 -13.00 1.29 -9.13
C LYS A 45 -13.30 0.84 -7.71
N GLN A 46 -13.68 -0.43 -7.61
CA GLN A 46 -13.79 -1.15 -6.35
C GLN A 46 -13.41 -2.62 -6.56
N THR A 47 -12.94 -3.26 -5.49
CA THR A 47 -12.71 -4.71 -5.46
C THR A 47 -14.05 -5.46 -5.36
N PRO A 48 -14.08 -6.80 -5.52
CA PRO A 48 -15.30 -7.60 -5.32
C PRO A 48 -15.90 -7.46 -3.91
N SER A 49 -15.08 -7.14 -2.90
CA SER A 49 -15.55 -6.90 -1.54
C SER A 49 -16.13 -5.48 -1.33
N GLY A 50 -15.88 -4.56 -2.26
CA GLY A 50 -16.29 -3.15 -2.22
C GLY A 50 -15.20 -2.18 -1.76
N PHE A 51 -13.95 -2.64 -1.60
CA PHE A 51 -12.81 -1.80 -1.19
C PHE A 51 -12.42 -0.84 -2.31
N THR A 52 -12.19 0.43 -1.98
CA THR A 52 -11.96 1.53 -2.94
C THR A 52 -10.56 2.13 -2.83
N VAL A 53 -10.17 2.99 -3.77
CA VAL A 53 -8.88 3.71 -3.69
C VAL A 53 -8.79 4.59 -2.44
N ASP A 54 -9.92 5.15 -1.99
CA ASP A 54 -9.95 5.98 -0.78
C ASP A 54 -9.65 5.13 0.46
N ASP A 55 -10.20 3.91 0.53
CA ASP A 55 -9.89 2.96 1.62
C ASP A 55 -8.42 2.54 1.59
N VAL A 56 -7.84 2.39 0.39
CA VAL A 56 -6.41 2.08 0.20
C VAL A 56 -5.53 3.19 0.79
N ILE A 57 -5.84 4.46 0.53
CA ILE A 57 -4.95 5.60 0.85
C ILE A 57 -5.24 6.28 2.19
N GLN A 58 -6.38 6.04 2.82
CA GLN A 58 -6.85 6.79 3.99
C GLN A 58 -5.79 6.87 5.11
N THR A 59 -5.08 5.77 5.38
CA THR A 59 -4.02 5.76 6.39
C THR A 59 -2.87 6.72 6.07
N GLY A 60 -2.50 6.87 4.80
CA GLY A 60 -1.46 7.81 4.38
C GLY A 60 -1.95 9.25 4.34
N VAL A 61 -3.23 9.48 4.07
CA VAL A 61 -3.86 10.80 4.14
C VAL A 61 -3.89 11.30 5.59
N ASP A 62 -4.32 10.46 6.52
CA ASP A 62 -4.47 10.83 7.94
C ASP A 62 -3.12 10.92 8.67
N ASN A 63 -2.11 10.19 8.19
CA ASN A 63 -0.79 10.14 8.80
C ASN A 63 0.27 10.72 7.85
N PRO A 64 0.58 12.02 7.94
CA PRO A 64 1.53 12.69 7.05
C PRO A 64 2.97 12.17 7.15
N GLY A 65 3.26 11.26 8.09
CA GLY A 65 4.55 10.61 8.21
C GLY A 65 5.51 11.36 9.14
N HIS A 66 6.79 11.05 8.99
CA HIS A 66 7.85 11.61 9.83
C HIS A 66 9.06 12.01 8.96
N PRO A 67 9.80 13.08 9.29
CA PRO A 67 10.91 13.56 8.45
C PRO A 67 12.02 12.52 8.20
N PHE A 68 12.22 11.59 9.12
CA PHE A 68 13.32 10.62 9.07
C PHE A 68 12.88 9.18 8.79
N ILE A 69 11.57 8.89 8.81
CA ILE A 69 11.04 7.53 8.65
C ILE A 69 9.99 7.57 7.54
N MET A 70 10.23 6.80 6.48
CA MET A 70 9.30 6.65 5.37
C MET A 70 8.28 5.57 5.69
N THR A 71 7.04 5.96 5.93
CA THR A 71 5.91 5.02 6.04
C THR A 71 5.36 4.71 4.65
N VAL A 72 4.61 3.61 4.52
CA VAL A 72 4.04 3.20 3.22
C VAL A 72 2.87 4.11 2.82
N GLY A 73 1.91 4.33 3.72
CA GLY A 73 0.79 5.25 3.48
C GLY A 73 -0.38 4.66 2.69
N CYS A 74 -0.37 3.36 2.41
CA CYS A 74 -1.52 2.66 1.84
C CYS A 74 -1.64 1.23 2.36
N VAL A 75 -2.83 0.64 2.26
CA VAL A 75 -3.15 -0.72 2.71
C VAL A 75 -3.99 -1.48 1.68
N ALA A 76 -3.94 -2.81 1.75
CA ALA A 76 -4.84 -3.68 1.01
C ALA A 76 -5.97 -4.17 1.93
N GLY A 77 -7.21 -4.12 1.43
CA GLY A 77 -8.39 -4.62 2.15
C GLY A 77 -8.70 -6.08 1.84
N ASP A 78 -8.28 -6.56 0.67
CA ASP A 78 -8.45 -7.91 0.16
C ASP A 78 -7.33 -8.26 -0.85
N GLU A 79 -7.36 -9.48 -1.38
CA GLU A 79 -6.36 -9.97 -2.35
C GLU A 79 -6.42 -9.18 -3.66
N GLU A 80 -7.63 -8.91 -4.16
CA GLU A 80 -7.85 -8.21 -5.42
C GLU A 80 -7.43 -6.74 -5.39
N THR A 81 -7.26 -6.14 -4.21
CA THR A 81 -6.73 -4.79 -4.04
C THR A 81 -5.41 -4.60 -4.80
N TYR A 82 -4.50 -5.58 -4.76
CA TYR A 82 -3.21 -5.49 -5.44
C TYR A 82 -3.34 -5.47 -6.97
N GLU A 83 -4.38 -6.10 -7.52
CA GLU A 83 -4.62 -6.12 -8.97
C GLU A 83 -5.46 -4.92 -9.43
N VAL A 84 -6.50 -4.56 -8.70
CA VAL A 84 -7.41 -3.46 -9.06
C VAL A 84 -6.71 -2.10 -8.97
N PHE A 85 -5.81 -1.93 -7.99
CA PHE A 85 -5.09 -0.69 -7.72
C PHE A 85 -3.57 -0.82 -7.96
N LYS A 86 -3.15 -1.77 -8.81
CA LYS A 86 -1.75 -1.98 -9.20
C LYS A 86 -1.03 -0.71 -9.67
N ASP A 87 -1.72 0.18 -10.38
CA ASP A 87 -1.11 1.41 -10.90
C ASP A 87 -0.58 2.33 -9.78
N LEU A 88 -1.17 2.23 -8.58
CA LEU A 88 -0.69 2.87 -7.35
C LEU A 88 0.24 1.96 -6.54
N LEU A 89 -0.11 0.68 -6.38
CA LEU A 89 0.58 -0.21 -5.47
C LEU A 89 1.92 -0.71 -6.01
N ASP A 90 2.05 -0.94 -7.32
CA ASP A 90 3.29 -1.41 -7.95
C ASP A 90 4.45 -0.40 -7.76
N PRO A 91 4.28 0.91 -8.06
CA PRO A 91 5.35 1.88 -7.79
C PRO A 91 5.66 2.03 -6.29
N VAL A 92 4.65 1.94 -5.41
CA VAL A 92 4.86 1.97 -3.95
C VAL A 92 5.68 0.76 -3.48
N ILE A 93 5.38 -0.43 -4.01
CA ILE A 93 6.11 -1.67 -3.70
C ILE A 93 7.54 -1.57 -4.21
N GLU A 94 7.74 -1.11 -5.44
CA GLU A 94 9.07 -0.94 -6.05
C GLU A 94 9.94 -0.01 -5.20
N ASP A 95 9.42 1.17 -4.84
CA ASP A 95 10.14 2.12 -3.99
C ASP A 95 10.44 1.57 -2.59
N ARG A 96 9.47 0.90 -1.96
CA ARG A 96 9.60 0.40 -0.59
C ARG A 96 10.55 -0.80 -0.49
N HIS A 97 10.62 -1.62 -1.54
CA HIS A 97 11.43 -2.85 -1.58
C HIS A 97 12.70 -2.71 -2.41
N GLY A 98 13.18 -1.48 -2.64
CA GLY A 98 14.52 -1.23 -3.20
C GLY A 98 14.63 -1.57 -4.69
N GLY A 99 13.59 -1.28 -5.47
CA GLY A 99 13.55 -1.52 -6.92
C GLY A 99 12.94 -2.87 -7.31
N TYR A 100 12.11 -3.47 -6.45
CA TYR A 100 11.42 -4.73 -6.74
C TYR A 100 10.32 -4.51 -7.78
N LYS A 101 10.55 -4.99 -8.99
CA LYS A 101 9.70 -4.68 -10.16
C LYS A 101 8.46 -5.58 -10.19
N PRO A 102 7.40 -5.16 -10.88
CA PRO A 102 6.21 -6.00 -11.12
C PRO A 102 6.52 -7.33 -11.82
N THR A 103 7.64 -7.39 -12.57
CA THR A 103 8.10 -8.60 -13.25
C THR A 103 8.91 -9.55 -12.38
N ASP A 104 9.34 -9.09 -11.21
CA ASP A 104 10.18 -9.88 -10.31
C ASP A 104 9.34 -10.94 -9.59
N LYS A 105 9.95 -12.09 -9.30
CA LYS A 105 9.28 -13.22 -8.65
C LYS A 105 9.79 -13.42 -7.24
N HIS A 106 8.86 -13.44 -6.30
CA HIS A 106 9.16 -13.69 -4.90
C HIS A 106 9.62 -15.15 -4.75
N LYS A 107 10.74 -15.34 -4.05
CA LYS A 107 11.23 -16.67 -3.69
C LYS A 107 10.97 -16.91 -2.21
N THR A 108 10.25 -17.99 -1.93
CA THR A 108 9.95 -18.42 -0.56
C THR A 108 10.80 -19.63 -0.22
N ASP A 109 11.47 -19.59 0.92
CA ASP A 109 12.19 -20.72 1.50
C ASP A 109 11.86 -20.79 3.00
N LEU A 110 11.09 -21.80 3.37
CA LEU A 110 10.68 -22.05 4.75
C LEU A 110 11.45 -23.24 5.36
N ASN A 111 12.53 -23.70 4.71
CA ASN A 111 13.38 -24.75 5.27
C ASN A 111 14.29 -24.17 6.38
N PRO A 112 14.11 -24.54 7.66
CA PRO A 112 14.92 -24.00 8.75
C PRO A 112 16.41 -24.37 8.63
N ASP A 113 16.75 -25.46 7.93
CA ASP A 113 18.14 -25.88 7.74
C ASP A 113 18.96 -24.90 6.88
N ASN A 114 18.29 -24.06 6.08
CA ASN A 114 18.94 -23.03 5.28
C ASN A 114 19.30 -21.77 6.10
N LEU A 115 18.90 -21.69 7.37
CA LEU A 115 19.25 -20.60 8.27
C LEU A 115 20.70 -20.78 8.79
N GLN A 116 21.61 -19.94 8.31
CA GLN A 116 22.98 -19.90 8.83
C GLN A 116 23.02 -19.13 10.16
N LEU A 117 23.22 -19.84 11.26
CA LEU A 117 23.51 -19.21 12.55
C LEU A 117 24.91 -18.61 12.50
N CYS A 118 25.03 -17.33 12.88
CA CYS A 118 26.34 -16.73 13.11
C CYS A 118 27.03 -17.52 14.24
N CYS A 119 28.22 -18.07 13.97
CA CYS A 119 29.03 -18.75 14.98
C CYS A 119 29.34 -17.79 16.13
N GLY A 120 28.52 -17.82 17.19
CA GLY A 120 28.64 -16.91 18.33
C GLY A 120 27.47 -16.93 19.32
N LEU A 121 26.32 -17.54 18.96
CA LEU A 121 25.17 -17.68 19.88
C LEU A 121 25.13 -19.00 20.67
N HIS A 122 26.11 -19.88 20.52
CA HIS A 122 26.29 -21.02 21.42
C HIS A 122 27.26 -20.65 22.55
N SER A 123 26.73 -20.23 23.70
CA SER A 123 27.28 -20.55 25.05
C SER A 123 26.56 -19.77 26.16
N PHE A 124 25.31 -20.13 26.47
CA PHE A 124 24.72 -20.04 27.82
C PHE A 124 23.47 -20.93 27.81
N GLY A 125 23.36 -22.06 28.51
CA GLY A 125 24.24 -22.78 29.40
C GLY A 125 23.65 -24.18 29.60
N SER A 126 24.52 -25.11 29.96
CA SER A 126 24.19 -26.45 30.48
C SER A 126 23.63 -26.34 31.92
N PRO A 127 23.04 -27.42 32.47
CA PRO A 127 23.86 -28.51 33.03
C PRO A 127 23.94 -29.76 32.16
#